data_AF-A0A938HA63-F1
#
_entry.id   AF-A0A938HA63-F1
#
_cell.length_a   1.000
_cell.length_b   1.000
_cell.length_c   1.000
_cell.angle_alpha   90.00
_cell.angle_beta   90.00
_cell.angle_gamma   90.00
#
_symmetry.space_group_name_H-M   'P 1'
#
loop_
_entity.id
_entity.type
_entity.pdbx_description
1 polymer ?
#
loop_
_entity_poly.entity_id
_entity_poly.type
_entity_poly.pdbx_seq_one_letter_code
_entity_poly.pdbx_strand_id
1 'polypeptide(L)'
;MELLFLPFFLAILFVGIGRLIHQGNAATWLNGYNTLNPDEQAAFDLTGYLQLQRRFFDGLALGLFLWGLVGGLVYSRLAPIPEAMADLCWLWFAPVTLFWTLGGLAWFTWTYRDRLPSPPGQRWLAPGLLLGTLVLVTVLMWAGDRPSDLSMHSDGLRISGMYSTDLPWETIASIDTVAT
;
A
#
# COMPACT_ATOMS: atom_id res chain seq x y z
N MET A 1 -3.44 18.35 13.09
CA MET A 1 -2.29 18.94 12.38
C MET A 1 -1.16 17.94 12.14
N GLU A 2 -0.80 17.09 13.11
CA GLU A 2 0.32 16.13 12.98
C GLU A 2 0.18 15.15 11.79
N LEU A 3 -1.01 14.61 11.57
CA LEU A 3 -1.29 13.69 10.45
C LEU A 3 -1.12 14.33 9.06
N LEU A 4 -1.18 15.66 8.95
CA LEU A 4 -1.00 16.38 7.68
C LEU A 4 0.46 16.41 7.23
N PHE A 5 1.41 16.31 8.17
CA PHE A 5 2.85 16.35 7.90
C PHE A 5 3.44 14.98 7.53
N LEU A 6 2.77 13.90 7.95
CA LEU A 6 3.18 12.53 7.68
C LEU A 6 3.50 12.24 6.19
N PRO A 7 2.66 12.61 5.20
CA PRO A 7 2.97 12.35 3.80
C PRO A 7 4.25 13.06 3.32
N PHE A 8 4.52 14.26 3.80
CA PHE A 8 5.73 15.01 3.45
C PHE A 8 6.98 14.39 4.08
N PHE A 9 6.89 13.99 5.35
CA PHE A 9 7.96 13.27 6.03
C PHE A 9 8.28 11.95 5.31
N LEU A 10 7.25 11.17 4.97
CA LEU A 10 7.41 9.91 4.25
C LEU A 10 7.99 10.13 2.84
N ALA A 11 7.58 11.18 2.13
CA ALA A 11 8.16 11.52 0.83
C ALA A 11 9.67 11.76 0.92
N ILE A 12 10.12 12.55 1.91
CA ILE A 12 11.55 12.80 2.17
C ILE A 12 12.27 11.49 2.51
N LEU A 13 11.66 10.66 3.37
CA LEU A 13 12.22 9.37 3.77
C LEU A 13 12.42 8.45 2.55
N PHE A 14 11.43 8.34 1.66
CA PHE A 14 11.53 7.49 0.47
C PHE A 14 12.58 8.00 -0.52
N VAL A 15 12.69 9.31 -0.74
CA VAL A 15 13.80 9.91 -1.50
C VAL A 15 15.16 9.52 -0.91
N GLY A 16 15.27 9.53 0.42
CA GLY A 16 16.46 9.09 1.15
C GLY A 16 16.77 7.61 0.94
N ILE A 17 15.78 6.73 1.13
CA ILE A 17 15.91 5.27 0.94
C ILE A 17 16.34 4.94 -0.50
N GLY A 18 15.75 5.60 -1.50
CA GLY A 18 16.13 5.41 -2.91
C GLY A 18 17.58 5.74 -3.22
N ARG A 19 18.24 6.55 -2.39
CA ARG A 19 19.65 6.97 -2.52
C ARG A 19 20.58 6.30 -1.52
N LEU A 20 20.05 5.53 -0.57
CA LEU A 20 20.83 4.86 0.48
C LEU A 20 21.80 3.83 -0.11
N ILE A 21 21.35 3.09 -1.14
CA ILE A 21 22.18 2.13 -1.86
C ILE A 21 22.76 2.80 -3.10
N HIS A 22 24.07 2.71 -3.25
CA HIS A 22 24.83 3.23 -4.39
C HIS A 22 25.96 2.24 -4.76
N GLN A 23 26.62 2.45 -5.89
CA GLN A 23 27.63 1.52 -6.41
C GLN A 23 28.70 1.15 -5.36
N GLY A 24 29.24 2.15 -4.65
CA GLY A 24 30.27 1.94 -3.62
C GLY A 24 29.84 1.13 -2.38
N ASN A 25 28.53 0.94 -2.12
CA ASN A 25 28.06 0.19 -0.95
C ASN A 25 27.12 -0.99 -1.32
N ALA A 26 26.81 -1.18 -2.60
CA ALA A 26 25.90 -2.22 -3.07
C ALA A 26 26.38 -3.64 -2.71
N ALA A 27 27.69 -3.91 -2.78
CA ALA A 27 28.26 -5.19 -2.37
C ALA A 27 28.00 -5.53 -0.89
N THR A 28 27.68 -4.54 -0.06
CA THR A 28 27.38 -4.75 1.36
C THR A 28 25.88 -4.75 1.64
N TRP A 29 25.13 -3.82 1.05
CA TRP A 29 23.74 -3.55 1.40
C TRP A 29 22.72 -4.18 0.45
N LEU A 30 23.10 -4.50 -0.79
CA LEU A 30 22.19 -5.08 -1.76
C LEU A 30 22.17 -6.60 -1.61
N ASN A 31 21.15 -7.08 -0.88
CA ASN A 31 20.94 -8.51 -0.67
C ASN A 31 20.73 -9.22 -2.01
N GLY A 32 21.40 -10.35 -2.20
CA GLY A 32 21.46 -11.07 -3.47
C GLY A 32 22.65 -10.66 -4.32
N TYR A 33 22.99 -9.38 -4.43
CA TYR A 33 24.22 -8.94 -5.10
C TYR A 33 25.47 -9.29 -4.28
N ASN A 34 25.38 -9.12 -2.96
CA ASN A 34 26.44 -9.50 -2.01
C ASN A 34 26.74 -11.01 -1.97
N THR A 35 25.83 -11.86 -2.46
CA THR A 35 26.02 -13.32 -2.55
C THR A 35 26.54 -13.80 -3.90
N LEU A 36 26.60 -12.93 -4.91
CA LEU A 36 27.14 -13.26 -6.23
C LEU A 36 28.66 -13.38 -6.20
N ASN A 37 29.20 -14.28 -7.02
CA ASN A 37 30.65 -14.35 -7.26
C ASN A 37 31.14 -13.15 -8.08
N PRO A 38 32.45 -12.82 -8.08
CA PRO A 38 32.98 -11.65 -8.79
C PRO A 38 32.62 -11.57 -10.27
N ASP A 39 32.62 -12.70 -10.97
CA ASP A 39 32.27 -12.78 -12.40
C ASP A 39 30.78 -12.46 -12.64
N GLU A 40 29.91 -12.94 -11.74
CA GLU A 40 28.47 -12.68 -11.79
C GLU A 40 28.15 -11.22 -11.40
N GLN A 41 28.88 -10.66 -10.43
CA GLN A 41 28.78 -9.25 -10.06
C GLN A 41 29.19 -8.33 -11.20
N ALA A 42 30.21 -8.71 -11.99
CA ALA A 42 30.65 -7.98 -13.16
C ALA A 42 29.64 -8.06 -14.32
N ALA A 43 28.95 -9.19 -14.46
CA ALA A 43 27.89 -9.37 -15.45
C ALA A 43 26.56 -8.69 -15.08
N PHE A 44 26.36 -8.37 -13.80
CA PHE A 44 25.15 -7.73 -13.30
C PHE A 44 25.07 -6.24 -13.65
N ASP A 45 23.94 -5.80 -14.22
CA ASP A 45 23.66 -4.38 -14.52
C ASP A 45 23.34 -3.58 -13.23
N LEU A 46 24.33 -3.40 -12.36
CA LEU A 46 24.16 -2.68 -11.09
C LEU A 46 23.68 -1.25 -11.30
N THR A 47 24.20 -0.57 -12.33
CA THR A 47 23.84 0.82 -12.62
C THR A 47 22.39 0.96 -13.03
N GLY A 48 21.91 0.11 -13.95
CA GLY A 48 20.51 0.11 -14.36
C GLY A 48 19.57 -0.28 -13.22
N TYR A 49 19.97 -1.22 -12.36
CA TYR A 49 19.19 -1.63 -11.20
C TYR A 49 19.02 -0.46 -10.23
N LEU A 50 20.10 0.21 -9.85
CA LEU A 50 20.07 1.35 -8.93
C LEU A 50 19.31 2.54 -9.52
N GLN A 51 19.39 2.78 -10.82
CA GLN A 51 18.57 3.80 -11.49
C GLN A 51 17.08 3.47 -11.41
N LEU A 52 16.70 2.21 -11.64
CA LEU A 52 15.30 1.80 -11.53
C LEU A 52 14.82 1.89 -10.08
N GLN A 53 15.64 1.46 -9.11
CA GLN A 53 15.33 1.55 -7.68
C GLN A 53 15.06 3.01 -7.28
N ARG A 54 15.91 3.94 -7.71
CA ARG A 54 15.73 5.38 -7.48
C ARG A 54 14.41 5.88 -8.08
N ARG A 55 14.10 5.53 -9.33
CA ARG A 55 12.86 5.93 -9.98
C ARG A 55 11.63 5.42 -9.25
N PHE A 56 11.66 4.19 -8.74
CA PHE A 56 10.58 3.63 -7.94
C PHE A 56 10.34 4.44 -6.66
N PHE A 57 11.40 4.70 -5.89
CA PHE A 57 11.29 5.47 -4.65
C PHE A 57 10.96 6.95 -4.88
N ASP A 58 11.50 7.56 -5.94
CA ASP A 58 11.16 8.93 -6.34
C ASP A 58 9.69 9.03 -6.77
N GLY A 59 9.16 8.02 -7.46
CA GLY A 59 7.73 7.93 -7.81
C GLY A 59 6.82 7.80 -6.58
N LEU A 60 7.20 6.97 -5.59
CA LEU A 60 6.50 6.88 -4.31
C LEU A 60 6.52 8.21 -3.55
N ALA A 61 7.69 8.85 -3.47
CA ALA A 61 7.86 10.12 -2.79
C ALA A 61 7.03 11.23 -3.44
N LEU A 62 7.06 11.31 -4.78
CA LEU A 62 6.25 12.28 -5.53
C LEU A 62 4.75 12.05 -5.30
N GLY A 63 4.30 10.80 -5.37
CA GLY A 63 2.90 10.45 -5.09
C GLY A 63 2.46 10.93 -3.70
N LEU A 64 3.23 10.59 -2.67
CA LEU A 64 2.96 11.01 -1.29
C LEU A 64 3.01 12.53 -1.11
N PHE A 65 3.98 13.20 -1.73
CA PHE A 65 4.11 14.65 -1.67
C PHE A 65 2.90 15.35 -2.29
N LEU A 66 2.50 14.96 -3.50
CA LEU A 66 1.33 15.52 -4.18
C LEU A 66 0.06 15.26 -3.39
N TRP A 67 -0.05 14.09 -2.75
CA TRP A 67 -1.20 13.76 -1.91
C TRP A 67 -1.25 14.56 -0.62
N GLY A 68 -0.12 14.74 0.05
CA GLY A 68 0.01 15.65 1.19
C GLY A 68 -0.35 17.08 0.80
N LEU A 69 0.05 17.54 -0.38
CA LEU A 69 -0.27 18.87 -0.89
C LEU A 69 -1.78 19.03 -1.11
N VAL A 70 -2.43 18.09 -1.80
CA VAL A 70 -3.89 18.11 -2.01
C VAL A 70 -4.62 18.10 -0.66
N GLY A 71 -4.24 17.21 0.26
CA GLY A 71 -4.81 17.17 1.61
C GLY A 71 -4.64 18.47 2.38
N GLY A 72 -3.47 19.12 2.28
CA GLY A 72 -3.18 20.41 2.89
C GLY A 72 -4.02 21.55 2.31
N LEU A 73 -4.23 21.59 0.99
CA LEU A 73 -5.07 22.59 0.32
C LEU A 73 -6.54 22.46 0.71
N VAL A 74 -7.04 21.22 0.82
CA VAL A 74 -8.41 20.93 1.29
C VAL A 74 -8.57 21.34 2.75
N TYR A 75 -7.62 20.94 3.62
CA TYR A 75 -7.65 21.25 5.04
C TYR A 75 -7.61 22.76 5.34
N SER A 76 -6.77 23.50 4.61
CA SER A 76 -6.63 24.96 4.74
C SER A 76 -7.80 25.76 4.15
N ARG A 77 -8.82 25.09 3.60
CA ARG A 77 -9.97 25.70 2.91
C ARG A 77 -9.59 26.54 1.67
N LEU A 78 -8.35 26.44 1.19
CA LEU A 78 -7.90 27.07 -0.05
C LEU A 78 -8.45 26.37 -1.30
N ALA A 79 -8.77 25.08 -1.19
CA ALA A 79 -9.45 24.30 -2.21
C ALA A 79 -10.62 23.53 -1.56
N PRO A 80 -11.76 24.19 -1.27
CA PRO A 80 -12.91 23.52 -0.67
C PRO A 80 -13.48 22.48 -1.65
N ILE A 81 -13.62 21.25 -1.19
CA ILE A 81 -14.30 20.18 -1.92
C ILE A 81 -15.72 20.00 -1.35
N PRO A 82 -16.72 19.69 -2.19
CA PRO A 82 -18.06 19.30 -1.71
C PRO A 82 -17.98 18.10 -0.75
N GLU A 83 -18.88 18.01 0.22
CA GLU A 83 -18.92 16.89 1.18
C GLU A 83 -19.02 15.52 0.48
N ALA A 84 -19.84 15.43 -0.58
CA ALA A 84 -19.94 14.23 -1.40
C ALA A 84 -18.62 13.81 -2.08
N MET A 85 -17.71 14.76 -2.35
CA MET A 85 -16.36 14.47 -2.85
C MET A 85 -15.39 14.09 -1.73
N ALA A 86 -15.59 14.59 -0.51
CA ALA A 86 -14.72 14.28 0.62
C ALA A 86 -14.84 12.79 1.00
N ASP A 87 -16.06 12.26 1.05
CA ASP A 87 -16.32 10.84 1.31
C ASP A 87 -15.72 9.95 0.22
N LEU A 88 -15.87 10.37 -1.05
CA LEU A 88 -15.26 9.69 -2.18
C LEU A 88 -13.73 9.69 -2.07
N CYS A 89 -13.10 10.84 -1.77
CA CYS A 89 -11.65 10.92 -1.60
C CYS A 89 -11.13 10.03 -0.47
N TRP A 90 -11.86 9.94 0.65
CA TRP A 90 -11.50 9.07 1.76
C TRP A 90 -11.63 7.58 1.41
N LEU A 91 -12.70 7.21 0.72
CA LEU A 91 -12.92 5.84 0.26
C LEU A 91 -11.82 5.38 -0.70
N TRP A 92 -11.40 6.25 -1.63
CA TRP A 92 -10.40 5.90 -2.65
C TRP A 92 -8.95 6.06 -2.17
N PHE A 93 -8.71 6.67 -1.01
CA PHE A 93 -7.34 6.89 -0.50
C PHE A 93 -6.55 5.59 -0.34
N ALA A 94 -7.11 4.62 0.38
CA ALA A 94 -6.48 3.33 0.64
C ALA A 94 -6.25 2.51 -0.65
N PRO A 95 -7.24 2.31 -1.53
CA PRO A 95 -7.05 1.51 -2.74
C PRO A 95 -6.10 2.18 -3.75
N VAL A 96 -6.12 3.52 -3.89
CA VAL A 96 -5.17 4.24 -4.76
C VAL A 96 -3.74 4.07 -4.24
N THR A 97 -3.54 4.22 -2.93
CA THR A 97 -2.22 4.02 -2.31
C THR A 97 -1.74 2.59 -2.51
N LEU A 98 -2.61 1.60 -2.26
CA LEU A 98 -2.33 0.18 -2.46
C LEU A 98 -1.93 -0.14 -3.91
N PHE A 99 -2.71 0.37 -4.87
CA PHE A 99 -2.45 0.19 -6.29
C PHE A 99 -1.13 0.83 -6.70
N TRP A 100 -0.86 2.06 -6.24
CA TRP A 100 0.40 2.74 -6.52
C TRP A 100 1.61 2.00 -5.94
N THR A 101 1.51 1.48 -4.71
CA THR A 101 2.62 0.76 -4.06
C THR A 101 2.83 -0.65 -4.61
N LEU A 102 1.80 -1.50 -4.59
CA LEU A 102 1.91 -2.90 -5.02
C LEU A 102 1.96 -3.01 -6.54
N GLY A 103 1.18 -2.19 -7.26
CA GLY A 103 1.26 -2.09 -8.71
C GLY A 103 2.60 -1.51 -9.17
N GLY A 104 3.13 -0.51 -8.46
CA GLY A 104 4.48 0.02 -8.70
C GLY A 104 5.57 -1.03 -8.49
N LEU A 105 5.48 -1.84 -7.42
CA LEU A 105 6.39 -2.96 -7.14
C LEU A 105 6.27 -4.07 -8.20
N ALA A 106 5.03 -4.42 -8.59
CA ALA A 106 4.77 -5.39 -9.63
C ALA A 106 5.35 -4.92 -10.97
N TRP A 107 5.17 -3.64 -11.32
CA TRP A 107 5.74 -3.03 -12.52
C TRP A 107 7.27 -2.99 -12.48
N PHE A 108 7.86 -2.62 -11.33
CA PHE A 108 9.31 -2.62 -11.13
C PHE A 108 9.90 -4.02 -11.36
N THR A 109 9.34 -5.02 -10.68
CA THR A 109 9.79 -6.41 -10.76
C THR A 109 9.57 -7.00 -12.15
N TRP A 110 8.44 -6.69 -12.79
CA TRP A 110 8.16 -7.09 -14.17
C TRP A 110 9.21 -6.52 -15.14
N THR A 111 9.55 -5.24 -15.00
CA THR A 111 10.49 -4.54 -15.87
C THR A 111 11.92 -5.09 -15.73
N TYR A 112 12.28 -5.58 -14.54
CA TYR A 112 13.64 -6.03 -14.24
C TYR A 112 13.82 -7.56 -14.23
N ARG A 113 12.75 -8.33 -14.40
CA ARG A 113 12.77 -9.80 -14.31
C ARG A 113 13.78 -10.47 -15.23
N ASP A 114 13.99 -9.90 -16.42
CA ASP A 114 14.83 -10.50 -17.46
C ASP A 114 16.31 -10.14 -17.29
N ARG A 115 16.61 -9.21 -16.39
CA ARG A 115 17.96 -8.76 -16.05
C ARG A 115 18.51 -9.42 -14.78
N LEU A 116 17.67 -10.14 -14.04
CA LEU A 116 18.07 -10.90 -12.87
C LEU A 116 18.64 -12.27 -13.27
N PRO A 117 19.67 -12.78 -12.57
CA PRO A 117 20.21 -14.12 -12.77
C PRO A 117 19.27 -15.20 -12.21
N SER A 118 17.99 -15.16 -12.60
CA SER A 118 16.97 -16.11 -12.16
C SER A 118 16.67 -17.13 -13.26
N PRO A 119 16.43 -18.41 -12.90
CA PRO A 119 15.97 -19.44 -13.83
C PRO A 119 14.71 -18.98 -14.58
N PRO A 120 14.53 -19.34 -15.87
CA PRO A 120 13.43 -18.82 -16.70
C PRO A 120 12.04 -18.99 -16.06
N GLY A 121 11.80 -20.11 -15.37
CA GLY A 121 10.53 -20.38 -14.69
C GLY A 121 10.29 -19.55 -13.42
N GLN A 122 11.33 -19.01 -12.80
CA GLN A 122 11.23 -18.26 -11.54
C GLN A 122 11.09 -16.75 -11.73
N ARG A 123 11.40 -16.23 -12.93
CA ARG A 123 11.31 -14.79 -13.27
C ARG A 123 9.90 -14.21 -13.09
N TRP A 124 8.89 -15.07 -13.14
CA TRP A 124 7.49 -14.68 -13.01
C TRP A 124 6.94 -14.79 -11.58
N LEU A 125 7.68 -15.43 -10.66
CA LEU A 125 7.21 -15.63 -9.29
C LEU A 125 7.02 -14.30 -8.55
N ALA A 126 8.00 -13.41 -8.60
CA ALA A 126 7.93 -12.12 -7.92
C ALA A 126 6.78 -11.22 -8.45
N PRO A 127 6.69 -10.91 -9.76
CA PRO A 127 5.59 -10.09 -10.27
C PRO A 127 4.24 -10.80 -10.11
N GLY A 128 4.18 -12.13 -10.27
CA GLY A 128 2.96 -12.92 -10.09
C GLY A 128 2.45 -12.89 -8.64
N LEU A 129 3.35 -13.03 -7.65
CA LEU A 129 3.02 -12.95 -6.24
C LEU A 129 2.53 -11.54 -5.86
N LEU A 130 3.18 -10.50 -6.35
CA LEU A 130 2.78 -9.12 -6.09
C LEU A 130 1.41 -8.79 -6.71
N LEU A 131 1.16 -9.23 -7.94
CA LEU A 131 -0.14 -9.08 -8.59
C LEU A 131 -1.23 -9.90 -7.87
N GLY A 132 -0.93 -11.15 -7.49
CA GLY A 132 -1.84 -11.99 -6.71
C GLY A 132 -2.18 -11.36 -5.36
N THR A 133 -1.19 -10.76 -4.69
CA THR A 133 -1.39 -10.03 -3.43
C THR A 133 -2.26 -8.80 -3.65
N LEU A 134 -2.01 -8.02 -4.70
CA LEU A 134 -2.83 -6.86 -5.04
C LEU A 134 -4.29 -7.25 -5.29
N VAL A 135 -4.53 -8.33 -6.06
CA VAL A 135 -5.89 -8.87 -6.30
C VAL A 135 -6.52 -9.34 -5.01
N LEU A 136 -5.81 -10.12 -4.20
CA LEU A 136 -6.30 -10.64 -2.92
C LEU A 136 -6.72 -9.50 -1.98
N VAL A 137 -5.85 -8.51 -1.77
CA VAL A 137 -6.15 -7.38 -0.89
C VAL A 137 -7.33 -6.57 -1.44
N THR A 138 -7.41 -6.37 -2.76
CA THR A 138 -8.55 -5.70 -3.38
C THR A 138 -9.87 -6.45 -3.13
N VAL A 139 -9.85 -7.78 -3.27
CA VAL A 139 -11.01 -8.63 -2.96
C VAL A 139 -11.38 -8.57 -1.49
N LEU A 140 -10.40 -8.59 -0.58
CA LEU A 140 -10.64 -8.47 0.86
C LEU A 140 -11.24 -7.12 1.24
N MET A 141 -10.75 -6.02 0.64
CA MET A 141 -11.32 -4.69 0.84
C MET A 141 -12.78 -4.63 0.36
N TRP A 142 -13.05 -5.15 -0.84
CA TRP A 142 -14.41 -5.19 -1.38
C TRP A 142 -15.35 -6.10 -0.59
N ALA A 143 -14.87 -7.25 -0.10
CA ALA A 143 -15.65 -8.15 0.73
C ALA A 143 -15.91 -7.57 2.12
N GLY A 144 -14.95 -6.85 2.69
CA GLY A 144 -15.04 -6.19 3.99
C GLY A 144 -15.95 -4.97 4.01
N ASP A 145 -16.15 -4.30 2.88
CA ASP A 145 -17.04 -3.13 2.75
C ASP A 145 -18.53 -3.50 2.62
N ARG A 146 -18.86 -4.80 2.65
CA ARG A 146 -20.26 -5.22 2.60
C ARG A 146 -20.99 -4.83 3.90
N PRO A 147 -22.22 -4.32 3.80
CA PRO A 147 -23.01 -3.97 4.98
C PRO A 147 -23.16 -5.19 5.87
N SER A 148 -23.10 -4.96 7.19
CA SER A 148 -23.40 -6.00 8.17
C SER A 148 -24.90 -6.07 8.41
N ASP A 149 -25.46 -7.27 8.33
CA ASP A 149 -26.87 -7.50 8.61
C ASP A 149 -27.08 -7.75 10.10
N LEU A 150 -28.10 -7.09 10.65
CA LEU A 150 -28.52 -7.22 12.03
C LEU A 150 -29.73 -8.14 12.10
N SER A 151 -29.59 -9.34 12.66
CA SER A 151 -30.71 -10.27 12.86
C SER A 151 -31.01 -10.47 14.34
N MET A 152 -32.29 -10.33 14.69
CA MET A 152 -32.79 -10.66 16.04
C MET A 152 -33.15 -12.13 16.11
N HIS A 153 -32.60 -12.83 17.10
CA HIS A 153 -32.93 -14.22 17.42
C HIS A 153 -33.54 -14.32 18.81
N SER A 154 -34.14 -15.46 19.15
CA SER A 154 -34.72 -15.70 20.49
C SER A 154 -33.69 -15.54 21.60
N ASP A 155 -32.44 -15.88 21.31
CA ASP A 155 -31.38 -16.05 22.31
C ASP A 155 -30.45 -14.83 22.39
N GLY A 156 -30.59 -13.88 21.46
CA GLY A 156 -29.76 -12.68 21.40
C GLY A 156 -29.83 -11.95 20.06
N LEU A 157 -28.92 -11.01 19.89
CA LEU A 157 -28.78 -10.18 18.71
C LEU A 157 -27.54 -10.63 17.93
N ARG A 158 -27.67 -10.89 16.64
CA ARG A 158 -26.56 -11.31 15.80
C ARG A 158 -26.21 -10.22 14.80
N ILE A 159 -24.96 -9.78 14.84
CA ILE A 159 -24.36 -8.94 13.81
C ILE A 159 -23.65 -9.90 12.85
N SER A 160 -24.24 -10.08 11.67
CA SER A 160 -23.66 -10.89 10.59
C SER A 160 -22.87 -10.03 9.61
N GLY A 161 -21.61 -10.38 9.41
CA GLY A 161 -20.67 -9.66 8.55
C GLY A 161 -19.34 -10.41 8.50
N MET A 162 -18.27 -9.74 8.05
CA MET A 162 -16.92 -10.34 8.01
C MET A 162 -16.40 -10.72 9.41
N TYR A 163 -16.85 -10.00 10.43
CA TYR A 163 -16.60 -10.29 11.84
C TYR A 163 -17.93 -10.51 12.56
N SER A 164 -18.50 -11.71 12.41
CA SER A 164 -19.78 -12.03 13.04
C SER A 164 -19.66 -12.00 14.56
N THR A 165 -20.59 -11.33 15.22
CA THR A 165 -20.65 -11.26 16.68
C THR A 165 -22.06 -11.59 17.14
N ASP A 166 -22.16 -12.54 18.07
CA ASP A 166 -23.39 -12.85 18.78
C ASP A 166 -23.40 -12.11 20.12
N LEU A 167 -24.47 -11.38 20.38
CA LEU A 167 -24.71 -10.59 21.60
C LEU A 167 -25.90 -11.20 22.34
N PRO A 168 -25.66 -12.11 23.31
CA PRO A 168 -26.72 -12.67 24.15
C PRO A 168 -27.46 -11.57 24.91
N TRP A 169 -28.78 -11.72 25.12
CA TRP A 169 -29.57 -10.71 25.85
C TRP A 169 -29.01 -10.39 27.24
N GLU A 170 -28.43 -11.38 27.92
CA GLU A 170 -27.77 -11.25 29.22
C GLU A 170 -26.54 -10.34 29.22
N THR A 171 -25.91 -10.12 28.06
CA THR A 171 -24.76 -9.22 27.91
C THR A 171 -25.16 -7.77 27.62
N ILE A 172 -26.43 -7.52 27.32
CA ILE A 172 -26.95 -6.19 26.97
C ILE A 172 -27.44 -5.50 28.24
N ALA A 173 -26.68 -4.52 28.73
CA ALA A 173 -27.01 -3.79 29.96
C ALA A 173 -28.20 -2.83 29.82
N SER A 174 -28.32 -2.14 28.68
CA SER A 174 -29.44 -1.23 28.37
C SER A 174 -29.54 -0.98 26.87
N ILE A 175 -30.73 -0.58 26.40
CA ILE A 175 -30.99 -0.15 25.02
C ILE A 175 -31.65 1.22 25.10
N ASP A 176 -30.98 2.23 24.57
CA ASP A 176 -31.54 3.58 24.44
C ASP A 176 -31.99 3.81 23.00
N THR A 177 -33.20 4.34 22.84
CA THR A 177 -33.69 4.79 21.55
C THR A 177 -33.49 6.30 21.42
N VAL A 178 -32.91 6.73 20.31
CA VAL A 178 -32.89 8.15 19.95
C VAL A 178 -34.16 8.40 19.14
N ALA A 179 -35.06 9.25 19.64
CA ALA A 179 -36.21 9.68 18.87
C ALA A 179 -35.72 10.43 17.62
N THR A 180 -35.97 9.86 16.44
CA THR A 180 -35.77 10.49 15.13
C THR A 180 -36.87 11.49 14.81
#